data_AF-A0A7X1PC62-F1
#
_entry.id   AF-A0A7X1PC62-F1
#
_cell.length_a   1.000
_cell.length_b   1.000
_cell.length_c   1.000
_cell.angle_alpha   90.00
_cell.angle_beta   90.00
_cell.angle_gamma   90.00
#
_symmetry.space_group_name_H-M   'P 1'
#
loop_
_entity.id
_entity.type
_entity.pdbx_description
1 polymer ?
#
loop_
_entity_poly.entity_id
_entity_poly.type
_entity_poly.pdbx_seq_one_letter_code
_entity_poly.pdbx_strand_id
1 'polypeptide(L)' 'MAGLQPRPRRPLAAQHPLLAGALTVIDFPQATDPRFNRSADQLLARDIANVCRYFAGYGISANAEMIAGDMWHRFVMGEL' A
#
# COMPACT_ATOMS: atom_id res chain seq x y z
N MET A 1 18.34 31.70 -11.75
CA MET A 1 17.15 30.83 -11.63
C MET A 1 17.62 29.47 -11.12
N ALA A 2 17.69 29.29 -9.80
CA ALA A 2 18.20 28.05 -9.20
C ALA A 2 17.11 26.97 -9.25
N GLY A 3 17.32 25.94 -10.06
CA GLY A 3 16.44 24.77 -10.13
C GLY A 3 16.48 24.03 -8.81
N LEU A 4 15.30 23.87 -8.19
CA LEU A 4 15.13 23.08 -6.98
C LEU A 4 15.39 21.61 -7.33
N GLN A 5 16.58 21.09 -7.04
CA GLN A 5 16.85 19.67 -7.20
C GLN A 5 15.99 18.87 -6.20
N PRO A 6 15.32 17.78 -6.63
CA PRO A 6 14.56 16.93 -5.72
C PRO A 6 15.50 16.33 -4.67
N ARG A 7 15.19 16.53 -3.38
CA ARG A 7 15.99 15.96 -2.30
C ARG A 7 15.97 14.43 -2.38
N PRO A 8 17.12 13.75 -2.21
CA PRO A 8 17.16 12.29 -2.16
C PRO A 8 16.29 11.79 -1.00
N ARG A 9 15.30 10.94 -1.29
CA ARG A 9 14.51 10.27 -0.26
C ARG A 9 15.41 9.26 0.45
N ARG A 10 15.55 9.38 1.77
CA ARG A 10 16.28 8.37 2.57
C ARG A 10 15.61 7.00 2.42
N PRO A 11 16.40 5.90 2.38
CA PRO A 11 15.86 4.55 2.42
C PRO A 11 15.00 4.34 3.67
N LEU A 12 13.85 3.68 3.55
CA LEU A 12 12.96 3.38 4.67
C LEU A 12 13.66 2.52 5.76
N ALA A 13 14.56 1.62 5.35
CA ALA A 13 15.37 0.80 6.24
C ALA A 13 16.29 1.60 7.18
N ALA A 14 16.71 2.81 6.79
CA ALA A 14 17.50 3.69 7.64
C ALA A 14 16.65 4.39 8.72
N GLN A 15 15.32 4.35 8.58
CA GLN A 15 14.36 4.97 9.50
C GLN A 15 13.78 3.95 10.49
N HIS A 16 13.68 2.68 10.09
CA HIS A 16 13.15 1.60 10.90
C HIS A 16 14.10 0.37 10.87
N PRO A 17 14.96 0.20 11.89
CA PRO A 17 16.03 -0.81 11.90
C PRO A 17 15.55 -2.27 11.94
N LEU A 18 14.24 -2.52 12.08
CA LEU A 18 13.65 -3.87 12.08
C LEU A 18 13.28 -4.38 10.66
N LEU A 19 13.44 -3.59 9.60
CA LEU A 19 13.09 -3.95 8.22
C LEU A 19 14.18 -4.77 7.50
N ALA A 20 14.86 -5.68 8.21
CA ALA A 20 15.91 -6.55 7.66
C ALA A 20 15.30 -7.63 6.73
N GLY A 21 14.99 -7.26 5.49
CA GLY A 21 14.69 -8.18 4.38
C GLY A 21 13.26 -8.74 4.30
N ALA A 22 12.43 -8.56 5.33
CA ALA A 22 11.01 -8.93 5.31
C ALA A 22 10.10 -7.71 5.16
N LEU A 23 8.98 -7.87 4.43
CA LEU A 23 7.93 -6.87 4.39
C LEU A 23 7.22 -6.86 5.75
N THR A 24 7.39 -5.78 6.52
CA THR A 24 6.68 -5.56 7.77
C THR A 24 5.62 -4.48 7.57
N VAL A 25 4.35 -4.82 7.79
CA VAL A 25 3.28 -3.83 7.89
C VAL A 25 3.41 -3.16 9.27
N ILE A 26 3.54 -1.84 9.28
CA ILE A 26 3.64 -1.03 10.49
C ILE A 26 2.42 -0.09 10.61
N ASP A 27 2.24 0.53 11.77
CA ASP A 27 1.20 1.52 12.05
C ASP A 27 -0.26 1.01 11.97
N PHE A 28 -0.53 -0.02 12.78
CA PHE A 28 -1.87 -0.58 13.01
C PHE A 28 -2.94 0.33 13.64
N PRO A 29 -2.67 1.48 14.31
CA PRO A 29 -3.74 2.35 14.79
C PRO A 29 -4.72 2.82 13.71
N GLN A 30 -4.33 2.75 12.43
CA GLN A 30 -5.18 3.10 11.29
C GLN A 30 -5.87 1.91 10.61
N ALA A 31 -5.67 0.68 11.12
CA ALA A 31 -6.37 -0.50 10.60
C ALA A 31 -7.84 -0.47 11.02
N THR A 32 -8.74 -0.74 10.07
CA THR A 32 -10.18 -0.80 10.33
C THR A 32 -10.71 -2.20 10.06
N ASP A 33 -11.66 -2.65 10.87
CA ASP A 33 -12.42 -3.86 10.56
C ASP A 33 -13.42 -3.57 9.42
N PRO A 34 -13.29 -4.25 8.27
CA PRO A 34 -14.16 -4.04 7.11
C PRO A 34 -15.64 -4.35 7.37
N ARG A 35 -15.97 -5.14 8.40
CA ARG A 35 -17.36 -5.45 8.78
C ARG A 35 -18.09 -4.26 9.40
N PHE A 36 -17.34 -3.32 9.98
CA PHE A 36 -17.89 -2.17 10.69
C PHE A 36 -17.65 -0.84 9.94
N ASN A 37 -16.88 -0.87 8.85
CA ASN A 37 -16.57 0.31 8.05
C ASN A 37 -17.08 0.15 6.61
N ARG A 38 -18.18 0.85 6.27
CA ARG A 38 -18.80 0.82 4.95
C ARG A 38 -17.92 1.36 3.81
N SER A 39 -16.80 2.00 4.14
CA SER A 39 -15.84 2.53 3.16
C SER A 39 -14.53 1.72 3.16
N ALA A 40 -14.50 0.53 3.75
CA ALA A 40 -13.30 -0.29 3.82
C ALA A 40 -12.81 -0.78 2.44
N ASP A 41 -13.73 -1.01 1.50
CA ASP A 41 -13.45 -1.29 0.09
C ASP A 41 -12.67 -0.14 -0.56
N GLN A 42 -13.07 1.11 -0.29
CA GLN A 42 -12.42 2.30 -0.82
C GLN A 42 -11.04 2.52 -0.20
N LEU A 43 -10.89 2.24 1.11
CA LEU A 43 -9.60 2.28 1.78
C LEU A 43 -8.64 1.23 1.22
N LEU A 44 -9.12 0.00 1.02
CA LEU A 44 -8.36 -1.07 0.37
C LEU A 44 -7.92 -0.66 -1.04
N ALA A 45 -8.84 -0.17 -1.86
CA ALA A 45 -8.54 0.26 -3.23
C ALA A 45 -7.48 1.38 -3.26
N ARG A 46 -7.59 2.36 -2.35
CA ARG A 46 -6.60 3.43 -2.18
C ARG A 46 -5.22 2.86 -1.81
N ASP A 47 -5.17 1.94 -0.86
CA ASP A 47 -3.91 1.40 -0.35
C ASP A 47 -3.21 0.52 -1.39
N ILE A 48 -3.97 -0.32 -2.11
CA ILE A 48 -3.46 -1.09 -3.26
C ILE A 48 -2.96 -0.16 -4.37
N ALA A 49 -3.69 0.91 -4.70
CA ALA A 49 -3.24 1.89 -5.68
C ALA A 49 -1.93 2.58 -5.27
N ASN A 50 -1.75 2.86 -3.97
CA ASN A 50 -0.51 3.42 -3.44
C ASN A 50 0.66 2.44 -3.56
N VAL A 51 0.45 1.16 -3.26
CA VAL A 51 1.45 0.10 -3.42
C VAL A 51 1.85 -0.06 -4.88
N CYS A 52 0.89 -0.18 -5.81
CA CYS A 52 1.17 -0.28 -7.24
C CYS A 52 1.93 0.95 -7.76
N ARG A 53 1.54 2.16 -7.34
CA ARG A 53 2.23 3.40 -7.71
C ARG A 53 3.67 3.45 -7.21
N TYR A 54 3.92 2.96 -6.00
CA TYR A 54 5.27 2.88 -5.45
C TYR A 54 6.14 1.93 -6.28
N PHE A 55 5.61 0.74 -6.62
CA PHE A 55 6.34 -0.28 -7.36
C PHE A 55 6.49 0.02 -8.86
N ALA A 56 5.62 0.86 -9.43
CA ALA A 56 5.78 1.35 -10.80
C ALA A 56 7.11 2.08 -11.02
N GLY A 57 7.64 2.77 -9.99
CA GLY A 57 8.97 3.39 -10.04
C GLY A 57 10.14 2.40 -10.17
N TYR A 58 9.88 1.11 -9.92
CA TYR A 58 10.83 0.01 -10.07
C TYR A 58 10.54 -0.84 -11.32
N GLY A 59 9.65 -0.39 -12.21
CA GLY A 59 9.29 -1.10 -13.45
C GLY A 59 8.25 -2.22 -13.27
N ILE A 60 7.66 -2.37 -12.08
CA ILE A 60 6.61 -3.36 -11.83
C ILE A 60 5.25 -2.74 -12.18
N SER A 61 4.61 -3.28 -13.21
CA SER A 61 3.27 -2.87 -13.63
C SER A 61 2.21 -3.83 -13.11
N ALA A 62 1.17 -3.30 -12.45
CA ALA A 62 0.07 -4.07 -11.90
C ALA A 62 -1.24 -3.26 -11.98
N ASN A 63 -2.36 -3.94 -12.20
CA ASN A 63 -3.68 -3.30 -12.22
C ASN A 63 -4.26 -3.25 -10.80
N ALA A 64 -4.19 -2.08 -10.18
CA ALA A 64 -4.64 -1.85 -8.82
C ALA A 64 -6.15 -2.11 -8.62
N GLU A 65 -6.99 -1.71 -9.58
CA GLU A 65 -8.44 -1.89 -9.51
C GLU A 65 -8.81 -3.38 -9.53
N MET A 66 -8.18 -4.14 -10.42
CA MET A 66 -8.39 -5.58 -10.52
C MET A 66 -7.95 -6.32 -9.24
N ILE A 67 -6.79 -5.96 -8.69
CA ILE A 67 -6.28 -6.57 -7.44
C ILE A 67 -7.21 -6.24 -6.27
N ALA A 68 -7.58 -4.97 -6.09
CA ALA A 68 -8.45 -4.56 -5.00
C ALA A 68 -9.83 -5.20 -5.10
N GLY A 69 -10.39 -5.27 -6.33
CA GLY A 69 -11.67 -5.92 -6.60
C GLY A 69 -11.65 -7.41 -6.29
N ASP A 70 -10.62 -8.14 -6.72
CA ASP A 70 -10.48 -9.57 -6.41
C ASP A 70 -10.34 -9.82 -4.90
N MET A 71 -9.47 -9.07 -4.23
CA MET A 71 -9.28 -9.20 -2.78
C MET A 71 -10.57 -8.89 -2.02
N TRP A 72 -11.29 -7.83 -2.41
CA TRP A 72 -12.55 -7.49 -1.78
C TRP A 72 -13.63 -8.54 -2.03
N HIS A 73 -13.73 -9.05 -3.26
CA HIS A 73 -14.66 -10.12 -3.61
C HIS A 73 -14.42 -11.36 -2.74
N ARG A 74 -13.17 -11.81 -2.66
CA ARG A 74 -12.78 -12.96 -1.83
C ARG A 74 -13.07 -12.73 -0.35
N PHE A 75 -12.85 -11.52 0.17
CA PHE A 75 -13.25 -11.17 1.53
C PHE A 75 -14.76 -11.34 1.76
N VAL A 76 -15.58 -10.77 0.87
CA VAL A 76 -17.05 -10.83 0.97
C VAL A 76 -17.57 -12.26 0.86
N MET A 77 -16.92 -13.09 0.03
CA MET A 77 -17.27 -14.50 -0.15
C MET A 77 -16.71 -15.43 0.94
N GLY A 78 -15.88 -14.92 1.85
CA GLY A 78 -15.26 -15.74 2.91
C GLY A 78 -14.12 -16.65 2.40
N GLU A 79 -13.43 -16.24 1.35
CA GLU A 79 -12.35 -16.98 0.65
C GLU A 79 -10.94 -16.42 0.97
N LEU A 80 -10.82 -15.61 2.03
CA LEU A 80 -9.57 -15.08 2.58
C LEU A 80 -9.23 -15.72 3.92
#